data_AF-A0A4Q5QQ17-F1
#
_entry.id   AF-A0A4Q5QQ17-F1
#
_cell.length_a   1.000
_cell.length_b   1.000
_cell.length_c   1.000
_cell.angle_alpha   90.00
_cell.angle_beta   90.00
_cell.angle_gamma   90.00
#
_symmetry.space_group_name_H-M   'P 1'
#
loop_
_entity.id
_entity.type
_entity.pdbx_description
1 polymer ?
#
loop_
_entity_poly.entity_id
_entity_poly.type
_entity_poly.pdbx_seq_one_letter_code
_entity_poly.pdbx_strand_id
1 'polypeptide(L)'
;MRNDKRPIPQEHHSSRGAPPRNSGNFTRGSQLLNTQVLMWLQGARMPVFVWLGTFLLAYTIILSLTLDENNVQLIAMRILSSLWDWISFDEMKRVNLRLPDNSVRSTFMGYVPFVPEVVLAWGKAVKGLFASLTFATVVTVPLSIWYVDFSARRGKAMIQERHERGAMLVERDLLYAEIAEHNKIEFVKEAGQIFPDKTPAQVLAMPFKARKLGGIHHPYSVAGIPFPHRLEQSHFLTLGTTGSGKTTVFRKLLRQMREREDSAVVFDLTGAYVEAFFDPDRDTILNPADARCPAWTIFNDCTSYSDFTAAAAALIPSDGGGGDPFWVLAARTLFIEMCMKLIEEGLTSNQALAENLMTADLKLVHKHLANTIADPITAPEAAKMAESIRAVFNTNAHVLRFLPDDGEQYSIKAWMTAEKKPGSILFITSNYTDLEMNRTLLTLWSNLAIHSLMTMRKTRSLRTW
;
A
#
# COMPACT_ATOMS: atom_id res chain seq x y z
N MET A 1 1.81 -9.07 21.30
CA MET A 1 0.64 -9.94 20.94
C MET A 1 0.54 -11.00 22.01
N ARG A 2 -0.50 -10.99 22.86
CA ARG A 2 -0.76 -12.11 23.78
C ARG A 2 -1.57 -13.20 23.08
N ASN A 3 -1.22 -14.46 23.35
CA ASN A 3 -1.81 -15.66 22.74
C ASN A 3 -3.21 -16.04 23.27
N ASP A 4 -3.83 -15.25 24.14
CA ASP A 4 -5.06 -15.62 24.85
C ASP A 4 -6.37 -15.13 24.20
N LYS A 5 -6.30 -14.46 23.03
CA LYS A 5 -7.45 -14.01 22.21
C LYS A 5 -8.51 -13.20 22.97
N ARG A 6 -8.21 -12.67 24.17
CA ARG A 6 -9.14 -11.85 24.94
C ARG A 6 -9.00 -10.38 24.50
N PRO A 7 -10.11 -9.67 24.23
CA PRO A 7 -10.05 -8.25 23.95
C PRO A 7 -9.68 -7.49 25.23
N ILE A 8 -8.50 -6.88 25.24
CA ILE A 8 -8.09 -5.95 26.29
C ILE A 8 -8.30 -4.54 25.73
N PRO A 9 -9.15 -3.70 26.35
CA PRO A 9 -9.17 -2.28 26.04
C PRO A 9 -7.87 -1.68 26.59
N GLN A 10 -6.89 -1.44 25.72
CA GLN A 10 -5.66 -0.73 26.09
C GLN A 10 -5.85 0.78 25.86
N GLU A 11 -5.59 1.57 26.89
CA GLU A 11 -5.57 3.04 26.79
C GLU A 11 -4.34 3.49 25.99
N HIS A 12 -4.56 4.29 24.96
CA HIS A 12 -3.52 4.74 24.05
C HIS A 12 -2.90 6.05 24.55
N HIS A 13 -1.56 6.12 24.63
CA HIS A 13 -0.80 7.33 24.98
C HIS A 13 -0.78 8.40 23.86
N SER A 14 -1.73 8.40 22.92
CA SER A 14 -1.91 9.60 22.09
C SER A 14 -2.47 10.69 22.99
N SER A 15 -1.84 11.86 22.96
CA SER A 15 -2.42 13.12 23.46
C SER A 15 -3.79 13.46 22.86
N ARG A 16 -4.27 12.65 21.91
CA ARG A 16 -5.63 12.58 21.42
C ARG A 16 -6.34 11.43 22.14
N GLY A 17 -6.92 11.70 23.31
CA GLY A 17 -7.74 10.75 24.06
C GLY A 17 -8.96 10.30 23.24
N ALA A 18 -9.40 9.04 23.45
CA ALA A 18 -10.38 8.34 22.63
C ALA A 18 -10.04 8.31 21.12
N PRO A 19 -10.39 7.24 20.38
CA PRO A 19 -10.01 7.12 18.97
C PRO A 19 -10.38 8.39 18.22
N PRO A 20 -9.48 8.99 17.41
CA PRO A 20 -9.80 10.16 16.64
C PRO A 20 -10.82 9.74 15.58
N ARG A 21 -12.10 9.91 15.89
CA ARG A 21 -13.03 10.39 14.88
C ARG A 21 -12.36 11.67 14.36
N ASN A 22 -11.98 11.70 13.10
CA ASN A 22 -11.49 12.89 12.40
C ASN A 22 -12.59 13.96 12.37
N SER A 23 -12.96 14.48 13.54
CA SER A 23 -14.01 15.46 13.76
C SER A 23 -13.48 16.73 14.42
N GLY A 24 -12.22 16.72 14.90
CA GLY A 24 -11.59 17.84 15.57
C GLY A 24 -11.01 18.93 14.67
N ASN A 25 -10.93 18.71 13.34
CA ASN A 25 -10.38 19.68 12.39
C ASN A 25 -11.44 20.31 11.46
N PHE A 26 -12.73 20.24 11.81
CA PHE A 26 -13.75 20.99 11.07
C PHE A 26 -13.82 22.42 11.59
N THR A 27 -13.25 23.36 10.83
CA THR A 27 -13.14 24.79 11.18
C THR A 27 -14.48 25.54 11.16
N ARG A 28 -15.62 24.88 10.92
CA ARG A 28 -16.95 25.49 10.92
C ARG A 28 -18.00 24.50 11.43
N GLY A 29 -18.75 24.87 12.47
CA GLY A 29 -19.76 24.01 13.13
C GLY A 29 -20.85 23.45 12.21
N SER A 30 -21.09 24.07 11.05
CA SER A 30 -22.03 23.58 10.03
C SER A 30 -21.58 22.30 9.32
N GLN A 31 -20.26 22.07 9.19
CA GLN A 31 -19.74 20.83 8.58
C GLN A 31 -19.91 19.65 9.51
N LEU A 32 -19.74 19.85 10.82
CA LEU A 32 -19.98 18.84 11.85
C LEU A 32 -21.44 18.38 11.87
N LEU A 33 -22.38 19.34 11.83
CA LEU A 33 -23.82 19.05 11.74
C LEU A 33 -24.15 18.27 10.46
N ASN A 34 -23.65 18.73 9.31
CA ASN A 34 -23.91 18.05 8.04
C ASN A 34 -23.35 16.62 8.03
N THR A 35 -22.12 16.42 8.51
CA THR A 35 -21.53 15.08 8.60
C THR A 35 -22.26 14.19 9.61
N GLN A 36 -22.68 14.71 10.76
CA GLN A 36 -23.48 13.95 11.73
C GLN A 36 -24.85 13.54 11.14
N VAL A 37 -25.51 14.46 10.45
CA VAL A 37 -26.78 14.19 9.77
C VAL A 37 -26.61 13.16 8.66
N LEU A 38 -25.56 13.28 7.84
CA LEU A 38 -25.24 12.31 6.78
C LEU A 38 -24.89 10.92 7.34
N MET A 39 -24.10 10.85 8.42
CA MET A 39 -23.78 9.59 9.10
C MET A 39 -25.02 8.94 9.72
N TRP A 40 -25.91 9.74 10.31
CA TRP A 40 -27.19 9.28 10.84
C TRP A 40 -28.10 8.76 9.73
N LEU A 41 -28.23 9.52 8.63
CA LEU A 41 -28.97 9.12 7.42
C LEU A 41 -28.44 7.82 6.84
N GLN A 42 -27.11 7.61 6.79
CA GLN A 42 -26.52 6.36 6.32
C GLN A 42 -26.87 5.16 7.21
N GLY A 43 -26.91 5.35 8.53
CA GLY A 43 -27.35 4.33 9.48
C GLY A 43 -28.85 4.02 9.39
N ALA A 44 -29.67 5.04 9.20
CA ALA A 44 -31.13 4.95 9.08
C ALA A 44 -31.62 4.44 7.72
N ARG A 45 -30.79 4.55 6.67
CA ARG A 45 -31.14 4.19 5.29
C ARG A 45 -31.65 2.76 5.14
N MET A 46 -30.97 1.80 5.76
CA MET A 46 -31.35 0.38 5.68
C MET A 46 -32.70 0.10 6.39
N PRO A 47 -32.91 0.52 7.66
CA PRO A 47 -34.22 0.50 8.30
C PRO A 47 -35.36 1.10 7.47
N VAL A 48 -35.13 2.27 6.86
CA VAL A 48 -36.14 2.96 6.06
C VAL A 48 -36.50 2.17 4.80
N PHE A 49 -35.51 1.62 4.07
CA PHE A 49 -35.78 0.80 2.90
C PHE A 49 -36.50 -0.51 3.23
N VAL A 50 -36.12 -1.16 4.33
CA VAL A 50 -36.80 -2.39 4.79
C VAL A 50 -38.25 -2.08 5.19
N TRP A 51 -38.48 -0.96 5.86
CA TRP A 51 -39.82 -0.52 6.24
C TRP A 51 -40.68 -0.25 4.99
N LEU A 52 -40.15 0.52 4.03
CA LEU A 52 -40.84 0.80 2.76
C LEU A 52 -41.14 -0.47 1.97
N GLY A 53 -40.19 -1.39 1.85
CA GLY A 53 -40.39 -2.66 1.16
C GLY A 53 -41.46 -3.53 1.83
N THR A 54 -41.43 -3.60 3.17
CA THR A 54 -42.39 -4.37 3.96
C THR A 54 -43.79 -3.75 3.90
N PHE A 55 -43.87 -2.42 3.95
CA PHE A 55 -45.11 -1.68 3.76
C PHE A 55 -45.71 -1.93 2.38
N LEU A 56 -44.92 -1.80 1.32
CA LEU A 56 -45.40 -2.00 -0.05
C LEU A 56 -45.92 -3.43 -0.24
N LEU A 57 -45.16 -4.43 0.23
CA LEU A 57 -45.56 -5.83 0.15
C LEU A 57 -46.86 -6.10 0.93
N ALA A 58 -46.94 -5.63 2.18
CA ALA A 58 -48.13 -5.81 3.01
C ALA A 58 -49.34 -5.09 2.40
N TYR A 59 -49.15 -3.89 1.85
CA TYR A 59 -50.20 -3.13 1.18
C TYR A 59 -50.72 -3.86 -0.06
N THR A 60 -49.83 -4.36 -0.92
CA THR A 60 -50.21 -5.14 -2.11
C THR A 60 -50.99 -6.40 -1.73
N ILE A 61 -50.53 -7.15 -0.72
CA ILE A 61 -51.22 -8.37 -0.26
C ILE A 61 -52.59 -8.04 0.31
N ILE A 62 -52.70 -7.04 1.20
CA ILE A 62 -53.96 -6.67 1.84
C ILE A 62 -54.96 -6.17 0.80
N LEU A 63 -54.55 -5.33 -0.14
CA LEU A 63 -55.45 -4.87 -1.21
C LEU A 63 -55.89 -6.02 -2.11
N SER A 64 -54.97 -6.92 -2.49
CA SER A 64 -55.30 -8.07 -3.33
C SER A 64 -56.29 -9.04 -2.69
N LEU A 65 -56.33 -9.13 -1.35
CA LEU A 65 -57.27 -9.99 -0.62
C LEU A 65 -58.59 -9.29 -0.28
N THR A 66 -58.64 -7.95 -0.29
CA THR A 66 -59.79 -7.17 0.19
C THR A 66 -60.58 -6.47 -0.91
N LEU A 67 -59.97 -6.27 -2.09
CA LEU A 67 -60.57 -5.55 -3.22
C LEU A 67 -60.79 -6.46 -4.43
N ASP A 68 -62.05 -6.61 -4.82
CA ASP A 68 -62.42 -7.12 -6.14
C ASP A 68 -62.15 -6.08 -7.26
N GLU A 69 -62.12 -6.53 -8.52
CA GLU A 69 -61.84 -5.70 -9.71
C GLU A 69 -62.72 -4.44 -9.78
N ASN A 70 -64.01 -4.58 -9.47
CA ASN A 70 -64.96 -3.45 -9.43
C ASN A 70 -64.63 -2.45 -8.31
N ASN A 71 -64.12 -2.89 -7.16
CA ASN A 71 -63.71 -1.97 -6.08
C ASN A 71 -62.49 -1.13 -6.48
N VAL A 72 -61.53 -1.72 -7.22
CA VAL A 72 -60.36 -0.99 -7.72
C VAL A 72 -60.79 0.13 -8.65
N GLN A 73 -61.76 -0.13 -9.54
CA GLN A 73 -62.32 0.88 -10.44
C GLN A 73 -63.02 2.02 -9.66
N LEU A 74 -63.80 1.70 -8.63
CA LEU A 74 -64.47 2.70 -7.79
C LEU A 74 -63.48 3.58 -7.00
N ILE A 75 -62.39 2.99 -6.48
CA ILE A 75 -61.31 3.74 -5.81
C ILE A 75 -60.59 4.65 -6.81
N ALA A 76 -60.25 4.14 -7.99
CA ALA A 76 -59.61 4.93 -9.04
C ALA A 76 -60.50 6.09 -9.50
N MET A 77 -61.81 5.87 -9.63
CA MET A 77 -62.78 6.92 -9.96
C MET A 77 -62.89 7.98 -8.87
N ARG A 78 -62.76 7.61 -7.59
CA ARG A 78 -62.70 8.58 -6.49
C ARG A 78 -61.44 9.43 -6.55
N ILE A 79 -60.27 8.81 -6.76
CA ILE A 79 -59.00 9.54 -6.90
C ILE A 79 -59.08 10.49 -8.11
N LEU A 80 -59.60 10.00 -9.23
CA LEU A 80 -59.80 10.80 -10.43
C LEU A 80 -60.75 11.97 -10.18
N SER A 81 -61.88 11.75 -9.49
CA SER A 81 -62.82 12.80 -9.11
C SER A 81 -62.16 13.86 -8.22
N SER A 82 -61.34 13.47 -7.24
CA SER A 82 -60.57 14.42 -6.42
C SER A 82 -59.54 15.22 -7.21
N LEU A 83 -58.86 14.59 -8.17
CA LEU A 83 -57.93 15.29 -9.08
C LEU A 83 -58.68 16.22 -10.06
N TRP A 84 -59.87 15.81 -10.51
CA TRP A 84 -60.72 16.57 -11.41
C TRP A 84 -61.22 17.86 -10.75
N ASP A 85 -61.67 17.76 -9.50
CA ASP A 85 -62.05 18.89 -8.65
C ASP A 85 -60.85 19.81 -8.36
N TRP A 86 -59.68 19.22 -8.04
CA TRP A 86 -58.45 19.98 -7.79
C TRP A 86 -57.98 20.82 -8.99
N ILE A 87 -58.24 20.37 -10.21
CA ILE A 87 -57.95 21.08 -11.47
C ILE A 87 -59.14 21.97 -11.90
N SER A 88 -60.26 21.95 -11.17
CA SER A 88 -61.48 22.72 -11.43
C SER A 88 -62.11 22.43 -12.80
N PHE A 89 -62.09 21.18 -13.24
CA PHE A 89 -62.80 20.75 -14.44
C PHE A 89 -64.31 20.62 -14.19
N ASP A 90 -65.08 20.56 -15.28
CA ASP A 90 -66.55 20.51 -15.24
C ASP A 90 -67.06 19.36 -14.35
N GLU A 91 -67.70 19.73 -13.23
CA GLU A 91 -68.27 18.81 -12.24
C GLU A 91 -69.44 18.00 -12.79
N MET A 92 -70.13 18.53 -13.81
CA MET A 92 -71.31 17.91 -14.45
C MET A 92 -70.92 16.95 -15.58
N LYS A 93 -69.62 16.66 -15.73
CA LYS A 93 -69.15 15.61 -16.62
C LYS A 93 -69.76 14.28 -16.21
N ARG A 94 -70.51 13.65 -17.12
CA ARG A 94 -71.11 12.33 -16.89
C ARG A 94 -70.04 11.24 -16.91
N VAL A 95 -70.09 10.36 -15.91
CA VAL A 95 -69.17 9.23 -15.74
C VAL A 95 -69.97 7.99 -15.38
N ASN A 96 -69.51 6.83 -15.83
CA ASN A 96 -70.13 5.54 -15.55
C ASN A 96 -69.29 4.78 -14.53
N LEU A 97 -69.91 4.43 -13.40
CA LEU A 97 -69.32 3.59 -12.36
C LEU A 97 -69.82 2.15 -12.52
N ARG A 98 -68.93 1.17 -12.41
CA ARG A 98 -69.30 -0.24 -12.40
C ARG A 98 -69.42 -0.68 -10.94
N LEU A 99 -70.63 -1.04 -10.53
CA LEU A 99 -70.92 -1.44 -9.17
C LEU A 99 -70.45 -2.90 -8.94
N PRO A 100 -70.32 -3.34 -7.67
CA PRO A 100 -69.87 -4.69 -7.34
C PRO A 100 -70.70 -5.82 -7.97
N ASP A 101 -71.98 -5.58 -8.24
CA ASP A 101 -72.93 -6.49 -8.91
C ASP A 101 -72.81 -6.51 -10.44
N ASN A 102 -71.79 -5.84 -11.00
CA ASN A 102 -71.58 -5.60 -12.44
C ASN A 102 -72.60 -4.69 -13.12
N SER A 103 -73.52 -4.06 -12.37
CA SER A 103 -74.39 -3.04 -12.93
C SER A 103 -73.62 -1.74 -13.19
N VAL A 104 -74.07 -0.97 -14.18
CA VAL A 104 -73.46 0.33 -14.51
C VAL A 104 -74.36 1.45 -14.00
N ARG A 105 -73.83 2.29 -13.12
CA ARG A 105 -74.49 3.48 -12.61
C ARG A 105 -73.88 4.72 -13.23
N SER A 106 -74.68 5.47 -13.98
CA SER A 106 -74.28 6.77 -14.52
C SER A 106 -74.44 7.85 -13.45
N THR A 107 -73.42 8.66 -13.23
CA THR A 107 -73.40 9.78 -12.27
C THR A 107 -72.56 10.94 -12.81
N PHE A 108 -72.45 12.02 -12.03
CA PHE A 108 -71.62 13.18 -12.36
C PHE A 108 -70.29 13.11 -11.61
N MET A 109 -69.21 13.59 -12.24
CA MET A 109 -67.86 13.51 -11.68
C MET A 109 -67.75 14.10 -10.27
N GLY A 110 -68.41 15.24 -10.01
CA GLY A 110 -68.46 15.86 -8.68
C GLY A 110 -69.21 15.04 -7.62
N TYR A 111 -70.10 14.13 -8.04
CA TYR A 111 -70.90 13.30 -7.13
C TYR A 111 -70.26 11.94 -6.82
N VAL A 112 -69.23 11.52 -7.57
CA VAL A 112 -68.54 10.23 -7.41
C VAL A 112 -68.10 9.94 -5.95
N PRO A 113 -67.52 10.88 -5.18
CA PRO A 113 -67.07 10.61 -3.81
C PRO A 113 -68.19 10.30 -2.82
N PHE A 114 -69.43 10.70 -3.14
CA PHE A 114 -70.61 10.55 -2.29
C PHE A 114 -71.44 9.31 -2.63
N VAL A 115 -71.08 8.59 -3.69
CA VAL A 115 -71.74 7.32 -4.05
C VAL A 115 -71.44 6.27 -2.96
N PRO A 116 -72.46 5.62 -2.36
CA PRO A 116 -72.27 4.71 -1.22
C PRO A 116 -71.25 3.59 -1.47
N GLU A 117 -71.27 3.01 -2.67
CA GLU A 117 -70.38 1.93 -3.08
C GLU A 117 -68.92 2.42 -3.21
N VAL A 118 -68.72 3.66 -3.66
CA VAL A 118 -67.41 4.33 -3.72
C VAL A 118 -66.89 4.63 -2.31
N VAL A 119 -67.77 5.06 -1.40
CA VAL A 119 -67.41 5.30 0.01
C VAL A 119 -66.98 3.99 0.70
N LEU A 120 -67.69 2.89 0.46
CA LEU A 120 -67.34 1.58 1.00
C LEU A 120 -66.02 1.05 0.44
N ALA A 121 -65.82 1.13 -0.87
CA ALA A 121 -64.57 0.71 -1.52
C ALA A 121 -63.37 1.55 -1.02
N TRP A 122 -63.55 2.87 -0.89
CA TRP A 122 -62.54 3.75 -0.31
C TRP A 122 -62.24 3.42 1.15
N GLY A 123 -63.26 3.11 1.95
CA GLY A 123 -63.10 2.69 3.34
C GLY A 123 -62.26 1.41 3.47
N LYS A 124 -62.43 0.45 2.55
CA LYS A 124 -61.57 -0.75 2.48
C LYS A 124 -60.12 -0.38 2.17
N ALA A 125 -59.88 0.50 1.19
CA ALA A 125 -58.54 0.96 0.82
C ALA A 125 -57.82 1.69 1.96
N VAL A 126 -58.51 2.62 2.64
CA VAL A 126 -57.96 3.37 3.78
C VAL A 126 -57.64 2.44 4.95
N LYS A 127 -58.53 1.48 5.27
CA LYS A 127 -58.25 0.47 6.30
C LYS A 127 -57.04 -0.39 5.92
N GLY A 128 -56.92 -0.78 4.64
CA GLY A 128 -55.78 -1.52 4.12
C GLY A 128 -54.46 -0.76 4.27
N LEU A 129 -54.48 0.55 4.01
CA LEU A 129 -53.33 1.45 4.21
C LEU A 129 -52.87 1.51 5.67
N PHE A 130 -53.79 1.71 6.61
CA PHE A 130 -53.43 1.75 8.04
C PHE A 130 -52.98 0.39 8.57
N ALA A 131 -53.58 -0.70 8.08
CA ALA A 131 -53.16 -2.06 8.43
C ALA A 131 -51.74 -2.36 7.93
N SER A 132 -51.39 -1.99 6.69
CA SER A 132 -50.04 -2.18 6.15
C SER A 132 -48.99 -1.30 6.84
N LEU A 133 -49.33 -0.04 7.17
CA LEU A 133 -48.44 0.84 7.96
C LEU A 133 -48.14 0.26 9.35
N THR A 134 -49.17 -0.25 10.02
CA THR A 134 -49.03 -0.86 11.36
C THR A 134 -48.17 -2.12 11.28
N PHE A 135 -48.45 -3.01 10.33
CA PHE A 135 -47.69 -4.23 10.13
C PHE A 135 -46.22 -3.97 9.81
N ALA A 136 -45.94 -3.05 8.86
CA ALA A 136 -44.57 -2.70 8.49
C ALA A 136 -43.77 -2.13 9.68
N THR A 137 -44.42 -1.33 10.53
CA THR A 137 -43.80 -0.76 11.72
C THR A 137 -43.49 -1.83 12.77
N VAL A 138 -44.44 -2.72 13.06
CA VAL A 138 -44.28 -3.80 14.04
C VAL A 138 -43.16 -4.77 13.62
N VAL A 139 -43.02 -5.06 12.33
CA VAL A 139 -41.96 -5.95 11.82
C VAL A 139 -40.61 -5.25 11.78
N THR A 140 -40.56 -3.99 11.33
CA THR A 140 -39.29 -3.32 11.04
C THR A 140 -38.63 -2.73 12.29
N VAL A 141 -39.40 -2.31 13.31
CA VAL A 141 -38.82 -1.72 14.54
C VAL A 141 -37.89 -2.70 15.28
N PRO A 142 -38.29 -3.95 15.59
CA PRO A 142 -37.40 -4.93 16.22
C PRO A 142 -36.17 -5.25 15.36
N LEU A 143 -36.37 -5.40 14.04
CA LEU A 143 -35.28 -5.66 13.11
C LEU A 143 -34.28 -4.49 13.06
N SER A 144 -34.78 -3.26 13.15
CA SER A 144 -33.95 -2.05 13.17
C SER A 144 -33.14 -1.94 14.45
N ILE A 145 -33.74 -2.25 15.61
CA ILE A 145 -33.03 -2.31 16.89
C ILE A 145 -31.90 -3.35 16.82
N TRP A 146 -32.20 -4.55 16.32
CA TRP A 146 -31.21 -5.60 16.11
C TRP A 146 -30.09 -5.16 15.15
N TYR A 147 -30.45 -4.56 14.02
CA TYR A 147 -29.49 -4.11 13.01
C TYR A 147 -28.54 -3.04 13.54
N VAL A 148 -29.06 -2.04 14.26
CA VAL A 148 -28.26 -0.98 14.86
C VAL A 148 -27.26 -1.56 15.87
N ASP A 149 -27.71 -2.47 16.72
CA ASP A 149 -26.86 -3.12 17.70
C ASP A 149 -25.80 -4.04 17.06
N PHE A 150 -26.18 -4.84 16.05
CA PHE A 150 -25.25 -5.64 15.25
C PHE A 150 -24.20 -4.76 14.55
N SER A 151 -24.63 -3.67 13.90
CA SER A 151 -23.76 -2.73 13.20
C SER A 151 -22.78 -2.05 14.16
N ALA A 152 -23.24 -1.64 15.36
CA ALA A 152 -22.39 -1.06 16.38
C ALA A 152 -21.33 -2.04 16.89
N ARG A 153 -21.71 -3.30 17.15
CA ARG A 153 -20.77 -4.36 17.58
C ARG A 153 -19.72 -4.64 16.50
N ARG A 154 -20.15 -4.83 15.26
CA ARG A 154 -19.25 -5.07 14.12
C ARG A 154 -18.33 -3.89 13.83
N GLY A 155 -18.85 -2.66 13.96
CA GLY A 155 -18.06 -1.44 13.83
C GLY A 155 -16.94 -1.34 14.86
N LYS A 156 -17.22 -1.65 16.13
CA LYS A 156 -16.20 -1.69 17.19
C LYS A 156 -15.11 -2.74 16.92
N ALA A 157 -15.51 -3.94 16.49
CA ALA A 157 -14.57 -5.02 16.17
C ALA A 157 -13.63 -4.66 15.01
N MET A 158 -14.14 -4.06 13.92
CA MET A 158 -13.29 -3.64 12.79
C MET A 158 -12.30 -2.52 13.15
N ILE A 159 -12.69 -1.62 14.05
CA ILE A 159 -11.77 -0.59 14.54
C ILE A 159 -10.63 -1.25 15.32
N GLN A 160 -10.92 -2.22 16.18
CA GLN A 160 -9.89 -2.96 16.93
C GLN A 160 -8.93 -3.74 16.00
N GLU A 161 -9.44 -4.47 15.00
CA GLU A 161 -8.59 -5.18 14.02
C GLU A 161 -7.68 -4.25 13.20
N ARG A 162 -8.14 -3.03 12.87
CA ARG A 162 -7.28 -2.02 12.22
C ARG A 162 -6.15 -1.53 13.13
N HIS A 163 -6.35 -1.53 14.44
CA HIS A 163 -5.29 -1.15 15.40
C HIS A 163 -4.26 -2.27 15.59
N GLU A 164 -4.65 -3.55 15.48
CA GLU A 164 -3.70 -4.68 15.52
C GLU A 164 -2.70 -4.69 14.34
N ARG A 165 -3.00 -3.96 13.26
CA ARG A 165 -2.10 -3.77 12.12
C ARG A 165 -1.33 -2.44 12.15
N GLY A 166 -1.48 -1.64 13.21
CA GLY A 166 -0.78 -0.36 13.40
C GLY A 166 0.44 -0.48 14.31
N ALA A 167 1.28 0.56 14.33
CA ALA A 167 2.33 0.70 15.33
C ALA A 167 1.75 1.26 16.64
N MET A 168 2.15 0.71 17.78
CA MET A 168 1.73 1.14 19.11
C MET A 168 2.94 1.57 19.92
N LEU A 169 2.81 2.64 20.71
CA LEU A 169 3.79 2.99 21.73
C LEU A 169 3.60 2.04 22.92
N VAL A 170 4.65 1.31 23.25
CA VAL A 170 4.65 0.33 24.33
C VAL A 170 5.83 0.63 25.25
N GLU A 171 5.61 0.50 26.55
CA GLU A 171 6.68 0.62 27.56
C GLU A 171 7.80 -0.40 27.29
N ARG A 172 9.04 0.03 27.48
CA ARG A 172 10.24 -0.74 27.11
C ARG A 172 10.28 -2.12 27.79
N ASP A 173 9.95 -2.19 29.07
CA ASP A 173 10.02 -3.43 29.84
C ASP A 173 8.90 -4.41 29.47
N LEU A 174 7.70 -3.90 29.16
CA LEU A 174 6.60 -4.71 28.65
C LEU A 174 6.94 -5.29 27.28
N LEU A 175 7.48 -4.47 26.37
CA LEU A 175 7.91 -4.91 25.06
C LEU A 175 9.02 -5.98 25.16
N TYR A 176 10.00 -5.77 26.04
CA TYR A 176 11.05 -6.76 26.29
C TYR A 176 10.48 -8.08 26.79
N ALA A 177 9.60 -8.05 27.79
CA ALA A 177 9.00 -9.25 28.38
C ALA A 177 8.19 -10.05 27.35
N GLU A 178 7.34 -9.39 26.56
CA GLU A 178 6.55 -10.06 25.52
C GLU A 178 7.43 -10.71 24.46
N ILE A 179 8.44 -9.99 23.96
CA ILE A 179 9.33 -10.53 22.93
C ILE A 179 10.20 -11.66 23.49
N ALA A 180 10.71 -11.52 24.72
CA ALA A 180 11.53 -12.55 25.35
C ALA A 180 10.73 -13.85 25.56
N GLU A 181 9.47 -13.75 26.00
CA GLU A 181 8.57 -14.90 26.14
C GLU A 181 8.30 -15.56 24.79
N HIS A 182 7.94 -14.77 23.77
CA HIS A 182 7.71 -15.25 22.41
C HIS A 182 8.95 -15.96 21.83
N ASN A 183 10.12 -15.32 21.94
CA ASN A 183 11.38 -15.86 21.44
C ASN A 183 11.79 -17.15 22.14
N LYS A 184 11.51 -17.27 23.44
CA LYS A 184 11.77 -18.50 24.20
C LYS A 184 10.91 -19.65 23.68
N ILE A 185 9.62 -19.40 23.45
CA ILE A 185 8.68 -20.42 22.94
C ILE A 185 9.12 -20.91 21.56
N GLU A 186 9.39 -19.98 20.63
CA GLU A 186 9.82 -20.35 19.27
C GLU A 186 11.20 -21.01 19.26
N PHE A 187 12.14 -20.58 20.12
CA PHE A 187 13.43 -21.25 20.28
C PHE A 187 13.27 -22.71 20.73
N VAL A 188 12.44 -22.98 21.74
CA VAL A 188 12.22 -24.37 22.22
C VAL A 188 11.66 -25.26 21.11
N LYS A 189 10.71 -24.72 20.34
CA LYS A 189 10.12 -25.41 19.20
C LYS A 189 11.15 -25.71 18.10
N GLU A 190 11.94 -24.71 17.72
CA GLU A 190 12.97 -24.85 16.68
C GLU A 190 14.10 -25.79 17.13
N ALA A 191 14.54 -25.69 18.40
CA ALA A 191 15.55 -26.56 18.98
C ALA A 191 15.11 -28.03 18.95
N GLY A 192 13.87 -28.33 19.32
CA GLY A 192 13.33 -29.69 19.25
C GLY A 192 13.18 -30.25 17.83
N GLN A 193 13.01 -29.39 16.83
CA GLN A 193 12.93 -29.79 15.42
C GLN A 193 14.31 -30.07 14.82
N ILE A 194 15.29 -29.22 15.12
CA ILE A 194 16.63 -29.31 14.53
C ILE A 194 17.52 -30.32 15.27
N PHE A 195 17.40 -30.38 16.60
CA PHE A 195 18.19 -31.27 17.46
C PHE A 195 17.28 -32.13 18.34
N PRO A 196 16.58 -33.14 17.77
CA PRO A 196 15.60 -33.94 18.50
C PRO A 196 16.21 -34.71 19.69
N ASP A 197 17.50 -35.04 19.62
CA ASP A 197 18.23 -35.78 20.66
C ASP A 197 18.75 -34.89 21.80
N LYS A 198 18.52 -33.57 21.75
CA LYS A 198 19.03 -32.62 22.74
C LYS A 198 17.90 -31.85 23.40
N THR A 199 18.04 -31.60 24.70
CA THR A 199 17.15 -30.65 25.38
C THR A 199 17.45 -29.22 24.95
N PRO A 200 16.50 -28.27 25.02
CA PRO A 200 16.75 -26.87 24.68
C PRO A 200 17.93 -26.24 25.45
N ALA A 201 18.14 -26.63 26.71
CA ALA A 201 19.26 -26.18 27.51
C ALA A 201 20.61 -26.69 26.98
N GLN A 202 20.67 -27.95 26.52
CA GLN A 202 21.85 -28.51 25.87
C GLN A 202 22.14 -27.82 24.54
N VAL A 203 21.10 -27.49 23.76
CA VAL A 203 21.26 -26.71 22.52
C VAL A 203 21.84 -25.33 22.83
N LEU A 204 21.32 -24.61 23.83
CA LEU A 204 21.86 -23.29 24.21
C LEU A 204 23.32 -23.32 24.66
N ALA A 205 23.74 -24.40 25.33
CA ALA A 205 25.13 -24.59 25.77
C ALA A 205 26.10 -24.89 24.62
N MET A 206 25.61 -25.22 23.42
CA MET A 206 26.47 -25.44 22.26
C MET A 206 27.16 -24.14 21.82
N PRO A 207 28.38 -24.23 21.27
CA PRO A 207 29.07 -23.10 20.67
C PRO A 207 28.18 -22.37 19.65
N PHE A 208 28.23 -21.03 19.64
CA PHE A 208 27.40 -20.20 18.77
C PHE A 208 27.49 -20.63 17.29
N LYS A 209 28.71 -20.84 16.79
CA LYS A 209 28.96 -21.28 15.41
C LYS A 209 28.27 -22.61 15.09
N ALA A 210 28.29 -23.57 16.01
CA ALA A 210 27.63 -24.87 15.83
C ALA A 210 26.10 -24.71 15.79
N ARG A 211 25.53 -23.87 16.65
CA ARG A 211 24.09 -23.56 16.61
C ARG A 211 23.68 -22.89 15.31
N LYS A 212 24.44 -21.88 14.86
CA LYS A 212 24.18 -21.14 13.63
C LYS A 212 24.25 -22.04 12.41
N LEU A 213 25.29 -22.87 12.29
CA LEU A 213 25.44 -23.86 11.22
C LEU A 213 24.33 -24.92 11.25
N GLY A 214 23.86 -25.29 12.43
CA GLY A 214 22.70 -26.17 12.60
C GLY A 214 21.37 -25.54 12.19
N GLY A 215 21.32 -24.23 11.89
CA GLY A 215 20.11 -23.54 11.46
C GLY A 215 19.26 -22.94 12.59
N ILE A 216 19.75 -22.97 13.83
CA ILE A 216 19.10 -22.29 14.96
C ILE A 216 19.16 -20.78 14.72
N HIS A 217 18.02 -20.13 14.85
CA HIS A 217 17.89 -18.69 14.72
C HIS A 217 18.37 -17.97 16.00
N HIS A 218 19.10 -16.87 15.80
CA HIS A 218 19.64 -16.06 16.87
C HIS A 218 19.14 -14.62 16.68
N PRO A 219 18.15 -14.17 17.46
CA PRO A 219 17.59 -12.84 17.30
C PRO A 219 18.65 -11.75 17.46
N TYR A 220 18.68 -10.78 16.55
CA TYR A 220 19.44 -9.54 16.76
C TYR A 220 18.83 -8.70 17.88
N SER A 221 19.53 -7.69 18.38
CA SER A 221 19.00 -6.75 19.38
C SER A 221 19.21 -5.31 18.96
N VAL A 222 18.17 -4.48 19.13
CA VAL A 222 18.17 -3.04 18.86
C VAL A 222 17.79 -2.33 20.16
N ALA A 223 18.63 -1.38 20.59
CA ALA A 223 18.43 -0.64 21.84
C ALA A 223 18.18 -1.52 23.09
N GLY A 224 18.75 -2.74 23.12
CA GLY A 224 18.58 -3.68 24.23
C GLY A 224 17.27 -4.49 24.18
N ILE A 225 16.51 -4.38 23.11
CA ILE A 225 15.32 -5.19 22.82
C ILE A 225 15.67 -6.19 21.71
N PRO A 226 15.51 -7.51 21.92
CA PRO A 226 15.70 -8.48 20.85
C PRO A 226 14.64 -8.30 19.76
N PHE A 227 14.97 -8.62 18.51
CA PHE A 227 13.95 -8.81 17.49
C PHE A 227 13.04 -9.99 17.86
N PRO A 228 11.74 -9.94 17.53
CA PRO A 228 10.92 -11.13 17.57
C PRO A 228 11.47 -12.19 16.63
N HIS A 229 11.33 -13.45 17.00
CA HIS A 229 11.94 -14.60 16.34
C HIS A 229 11.69 -14.58 14.82
N ARG A 230 12.78 -14.50 14.04
CA ARG A 230 12.78 -14.47 12.56
C ARG A 230 12.01 -13.29 11.94
N LEU A 231 11.85 -12.17 12.67
CA LEU A 231 11.20 -10.94 12.15
C LEU A 231 12.18 -9.82 11.77
N GLU A 232 13.48 -10.07 11.72
CA GLU A 232 14.46 -9.09 11.20
C GLU A 232 14.14 -8.67 9.76
N GLN A 233 13.60 -9.60 8.96
CA GLN A 233 13.19 -9.35 7.58
C GLN A 233 11.98 -8.41 7.46
N SER A 234 11.28 -8.11 8.56
CA SER A 234 10.17 -7.14 8.57
C SER A 234 10.65 -5.68 8.62
N HIS A 235 11.98 -5.47 8.65
CA HIS A 235 12.64 -4.18 8.74
C HIS A 235 12.32 -3.44 10.04
N PHE A 236 13.11 -2.39 10.33
CA PHE A 236 12.84 -1.49 11.44
C PHE A 236 13.23 -0.06 11.05
N LEU A 237 12.64 0.92 11.73
CA LEU A 237 12.88 2.34 11.50
C LEU A 237 13.29 3.02 12.81
N THR A 238 14.43 3.71 12.81
CA THR A 238 14.86 4.55 13.93
C THR A 238 14.55 6.01 13.65
N LEU A 239 13.65 6.59 14.46
CA LEU A 239 13.30 8.01 14.39
C LEU A 239 13.95 8.78 15.55
N GLY A 240 14.50 9.95 15.26
CA GLY A 240 15.08 10.81 16.28
C GLY A 240 15.84 12.00 15.69
N THR A 241 16.02 13.06 16.47
CA THR A 241 16.79 14.25 16.08
C THR A 241 18.28 13.95 15.97
N THR A 242 19.06 14.88 15.40
CA THR A 242 20.53 14.80 15.44
C THR A 242 20.99 14.75 16.90
N GLY A 243 21.94 13.86 17.21
CA GLY A 243 22.41 13.64 18.59
C GLY A 243 21.57 12.66 19.43
N SER A 244 20.42 12.18 18.95
CA SER A 244 19.55 11.26 19.71
C SER A 244 20.08 9.81 19.85
N GLY A 245 21.29 9.52 19.35
CA GLY A 245 21.91 8.20 19.44
C GLY A 245 21.60 7.21 18.31
N LYS A 246 21.01 7.64 17.18
CA LYS A 246 20.74 6.76 16.01
C LYS A 246 22.00 6.01 15.54
N THR A 247 23.11 6.72 15.35
CA THR A 247 24.40 6.13 14.95
C THR A 247 24.88 5.09 15.97
N THR A 248 24.68 5.33 17.27
CA THR A 248 25.03 4.37 18.33
C THR A 248 24.22 3.07 18.23
N VAL A 249 22.94 3.16 17.86
CA VAL A 249 22.09 1.99 17.63
C VAL A 249 22.63 1.15 16.47
N PHE A 250 22.91 1.77 15.32
CA PHE A 250 23.46 1.06 14.16
C PHE A 250 24.87 0.51 14.41
N ARG A 251 25.75 1.23 15.12
CA ARG A 251 27.07 0.70 15.52
C ARG A 251 26.96 -0.58 16.36
N LYS A 252 26.00 -0.64 17.29
CA LYS A 252 25.75 -1.86 18.09
C LYS A 252 25.18 -3.00 17.23
N LEU A 253 24.39 -2.69 16.21
CA LEU A 253 23.87 -3.68 15.27
C LEU A 253 24.98 -4.24 14.37
N LEU A 254 25.83 -3.37 13.80
CA LEU A 254 26.99 -3.78 12.99
C LEU A 254 28.00 -4.60 13.78
N ARG A 255 28.22 -4.27 15.06
CA ARG A 255 29.04 -5.11 15.95
C ARG A 255 28.47 -6.51 16.13
N GLN A 256 27.18 -6.63 16.42
CA GLN A 256 26.53 -7.95 16.50
C GLN A 256 26.67 -8.72 15.18
N MET A 257 26.51 -8.04 14.05
CA MET A 257 26.63 -8.61 12.72
C MET A 257 28.06 -9.12 12.46
N ARG A 258 29.08 -8.38 12.91
CA ARG A 258 30.50 -8.81 12.91
C ARG A 258 30.79 -10.00 13.79
N GLU A 259 30.35 -9.97 15.05
CA GLU A 259 30.50 -11.10 15.98
C GLU A 259 29.83 -12.38 15.45
N ARG A 260 28.77 -12.22 14.66
CA ARG A 260 28.03 -13.32 14.06
C ARG A 260 28.57 -13.76 12.72
N GLU A 261 29.60 -13.13 12.16
CA GLU A 261 30.12 -13.39 10.80
C GLU A 261 29.04 -13.22 9.70
N ASP A 262 28.01 -12.39 9.94
CA ASP A 262 26.97 -12.08 8.94
C ASP A 262 27.45 -10.96 7.99
N SER A 263 26.72 -10.69 6.90
CA SER A 263 27.06 -9.60 5.95
C SER A 263 26.07 -8.44 6.00
N ALA A 264 26.51 -7.24 5.61
CA ALA A 264 25.64 -6.07 5.47
C ALA A 264 26.04 -5.17 4.30
N VAL A 265 25.07 -4.46 3.74
CA VAL A 265 25.29 -3.30 2.90
C VAL A 265 25.05 -2.05 3.74
N VAL A 266 26.06 -1.20 3.89
CA VAL A 266 26.00 -0.02 4.76
C VAL A 266 26.11 1.23 3.92
N PHE A 267 25.06 2.04 3.95
CA PHE A 267 25.09 3.39 3.41
C PHE A 267 25.66 4.37 4.45
N ASP A 268 26.84 4.93 4.19
CA ASP A 268 27.56 5.80 5.13
C ASP A 268 27.92 7.16 4.50
N LEU A 269 27.12 8.18 4.80
CA LEU A 269 27.37 9.57 4.39
C LEU A 269 28.34 10.33 5.32
N THR A 270 28.62 9.75 6.49
CA THR A 270 29.38 10.44 7.55
C THR A 270 30.80 9.90 7.69
N GLY A 271 31.09 8.74 7.11
CA GLY A 271 32.32 7.96 7.35
C GLY A 271 32.37 7.28 8.72
N ALA A 272 31.36 7.49 9.57
CA ALA A 272 31.35 7.06 10.97
C ALA A 272 31.28 5.54 11.16
N TYR A 273 30.84 4.80 10.14
CA TYR A 273 30.82 3.34 10.12
C TYR A 273 32.08 2.79 9.46
N VAL A 274 32.53 3.40 8.36
CA VAL A 274 33.80 3.04 7.71
C VAL A 274 34.95 3.16 8.71
N GLU A 275 35.08 4.30 9.39
CA GLU A 275 36.12 4.54 10.41
C GLU A 275 36.12 3.47 11.51
N ALA A 276 34.92 3.02 11.91
CA ALA A 276 34.76 2.12 13.04
C ALA A 276 34.87 0.63 12.70
N PHE A 277 34.59 0.24 11.45
CA PHE A 277 34.40 -1.17 11.08
C PHE A 277 35.14 -1.63 9.83
N PHE A 278 35.64 -0.72 8.99
CA PHE A 278 36.26 -1.12 7.73
C PHE A 278 37.51 -1.97 7.94
N ASP A 279 37.54 -3.11 7.27
CA ASP A 279 38.64 -4.04 7.24
C ASP A 279 39.03 -4.38 5.78
N PRO A 280 40.22 -3.97 5.30
CA PRO A 280 40.61 -4.14 3.90
C PRO A 280 40.70 -5.60 3.46
N ASP A 281 40.82 -6.55 4.39
CA ASP A 281 40.92 -7.97 4.05
C ASP A 281 39.57 -8.58 3.63
N ARG A 282 38.44 -7.93 3.93
CA ARG A 282 37.09 -8.52 3.74
C ARG A 282 36.00 -7.55 3.31
N ASP A 283 36.19 -6.26 3.50
CA ASP A 283 35.19 -5.24 3.20
C ASP A 283 35.50 -4.54 1.88
N THR A 284 34.48 -3.89 1.32
CA THR A 284 34.60 -3.12 0.08
C THR A 284 33.98 -1.76 0.26
N ILE A 285 34.64 -0.72 -0.24
CA ILE A 285 34.13 0.65 -0.26
C ILE A 285 33.77 1.00 -1.71
N LEU A 286 32.53 1.41 -1.94
CA LEU A 286 32.07 2.00 -3.19
C LEU A 286 31.93 3.50 -2.99
N ASN A 287 32.87 4.26 -3.53
CA ASN A 287 32.89 5.72 -3.52
C ASN A 287 33.87 6.23 -4.59
N PRO A 288 33.40 6.96 -5.63
CA PRO A 288 34.28 7.44 -6.70
C PRO A 288 35.44 8.33 -6.22
N ALA A 289 35.29 8.99 -5.06
CA ALA A 289 36.31 9.86 -4.49
C ALA A 289 37.26 9.14 -3.51
N ASP A 290 37.08 7.84 -3.28
CA ASP A 290 37.93 7.04 -2.39
C ASP A 290 38.92 6.18 -3.18
N ALA A 291 40.21 6.31 -2.91
CA ALA A 291 41.27 5.56 -3.59
C ALA A 291 41.17 4.03 -3.42
N ARG A 292 40.38 3.55 -2.45
CA ARG A 292 40.12 2.12 -2.21
C ARG A 292 38.94 1.59 -3.01
N CYS A 293 38.25 2.44 -3.77
CA CYS A 293 37.14 2.03 -4.61
C CYS A 293 37.63 1.07 -5.69
N PRO A 294 37.04 -0.14 -5.82
CA PRO A 294 37.42 -1.04 -6.89
C PRO A 294 36.89 -0.52 -8.24
N ALA A 295 37.44 -1.06 -9.33
CA ALA A 295 36.93 -0.79 -10.67
C ALA A 295 35.52 -1.37 -10.80
N TRP A 296 34.53 -0.51 -10.95
CA TRP A 296 33.15 -0.92 -11.16
C TRP A 296 32.62 -0.24 -12.41
N THR A 297 32.01 -1.04 -13.28
CA THR A 297 31.23 -0.54 -14.41
C THR A 297 29.85 -1.17 -14.40
N ILE A 298 28.87 -0.47 -14.97
CA ILE A 298 27.49 -0.95 -15.03
C ILE A 298 27.37 -2.31 -15.75
N PHE A 299 28.28 -2.59 -16.69
CA PHE A 299 28.35 -3.85 -17.41
C PHE A 299 28.73 -5.05 -16.53
N ASN A 300 29.36 -4.83 -15.37
CA ASN A 300 29.69 -5.90 -14.42
C ASN A 300 28.43 -6.49 -13.75
N ASP A 301 27.34 -5.70 -13.67
CA ASP A 301 26.10 -6.11 -13.01
C ASP A 301 24.91 -6.23 -13.97
N CYS A 302 24.98 -5.59 -15.14
CA CYS A 302 23.92 -5.56 -16.14
C CYS A 302 24.38 -6.21 -17.45
N THR A 303 23.72 -7.29 -17.86
CA THR A 303 24.02 -8.00 -19.11
C THR A 303 22.80 -8.17 -20.01
N SER A 304 21.60 -7.93 -19.48
CA SER A 304 20.34 -8.06 -20.22
C SER A 304 19.61 -6.72 -20.33
N TYR A 305 18.73 -6.62 -21.32
CA TYR A 305 17.85 -5.46 -21.48
C TYR A 305 17.05 -5.15 -20.20
N SER A 306 16.61 -6.19 -19.47
CA SER A 306 15.89 -6.03 -18.20
C SER A 306 16.77 -5.48 -17.08
N ASP A 307 18.03 -5.91 -16.99
CA ASP A 307 18.97 -5.36 -16.00
C ASP A 307 19.22 -3.87 -16.29
N PHE A 308 19.50 -3.51 -17.54
CA PHE A 308 19.70 -2.11 -17.94
C PHE A 308 18.44 -1.26 -17.75
N THR A 309 17.25 -1.81 -17.98
CA THR A 309 15.99 -1.11 -17.70
C THR A 309 15.86 -0.75 -16.23
N ALA A 310 16.16 -1.68 -15.32
CA ALA A 310 16.14 -1.44 -13.88
C ALA A 310 17.24 -0.46 -13.43
N ALA A 311 18.44 -0.58 -14.00
CA ALA A 311 19.56 0.31 -13.72
C ALA A 311 19.28 1.74 -14.21
N ALA A 312 18.76 1.91 -15.42
CA ALA A 312 18.40 3.20 -16.00
C ALA A 312 17.32 3.93 -15.18
N ALA A 313 16.36 3.19 -14.62
CA ALA A 313 15.34 3.74 -13.74
C ALA A 313 15.90 4.33 -12.43
N ALA A 314 16.96 3.70 -11.89
CA ALA A 314 17.64 4.17 -10.69
C ALA A 314 18.64 5.31 -10.98
N LEU A 315 19.37 5.21 -12.09
CA LEU A 315 20.38 6.18 -12.50
C LEU A 315 19.75 7.48 -13.00
N ILE A 316 18.64 7.41 -13.73
CA ILE A 316 17.92 8.55 -14.29
C ILE A 316 16.52 8.58 -13.64
N PRO A 317 16.37 9.11 -12.41
CA PRO A 317 15.09 9.11 -11.70
C PRO A 317 14.05 9.98 -12.41
N SER A 318 12.76 9.69 -12.17
CA SER A 318 11.67 10.58 -12.59
C SER A 318 11.39 11.55 -11.45
N ASP A 319 11.28 12.84 -11.76
CA ASP A 319 11.30 13.94 -10.77
C ASP A 319 10.08 13.98 -9.82
N GLY A 320 9.16 13.01 -9.91
CA GLY A 320 8.00 12.86 -9.02
C GLY A 320 6.97 14.00 -9.09
N GLY A 321 7.31 15.13 -9.72
CA GLY A 321 6.48 16.32 -9.83
C GLY A 321 6.26 16.71 -11.29
N GLY A 322 5.14 16.26 -11.85
CA GLY A 322 4.40 16.89 -12.97
C GLY A 322 5.11 17.19 -14.31
N GLY A 323 6.42 17.01 -14.43
CA GLY A 323 7.17 17.20 -15.67
C GLY A 323 6.82 16.15 -16.72
N ASP A 324 7.05 16.50 -17.99
CA ASP A 324 6.81 15.59 -19.10
C ASP A 324 7.73 14.35 -18.99
N PRO A 325 7.19 13.13 -18.81
CA PRO A 325 7.99 11.91 -18.67
C PRO A 325 8.80 11.58 -19.93
N PHE A 326 8.49 12.20 -21.08
CA PHE A 326 9.16 11.94 -22.34
C PHE A 326 10.69 12.04 -22.24
N TRP A 327 11.23 13.13 -21.66
CA TRP A 327 12.67 13.37 -21.64
C TRP A 327 13.44 12.31 -20.84
N VAL A 328 12.90 11.95 -19.67
CA VAL A 328 13.49 10.93 -18.80
C VAL A 328 13.39 9.55 -19.45
N LEU A 329 12.24 9.21 -20.03
CA LEU A 329 12.05 7.92 -20.70
C LEU A 329 12.95 7.80 -21.94
N ALA A 330 13.04 8.84 -22.75
CA ALA A 330 13.92 8.88 -23.92
C ALA A 330 15.39 8.77 -23.52
N ALA A 331 15.82 9.41 -22.43
CA ALA A 331 17.19 9.32 -21.93
C ALA A 331 17.53 7.90 -21.44
N ARG A 332 16.58 7.23 -20.78
CA ARG A 332 16.71 5.81 -20.39
C ARG A 332 16.80 4.92 -21.62
N THR A 333 15.94 5.09 -22.60
CA THR A 333 15.97 4.32 -23.86
C THR A 333 17.30 4.50 -24.59
N LEU A 334 17.76 5.75 -24.73
CA LEU A 334 19.05 6.09 -25.33
C LEU A 334 20.20 5.36 -24.62
N PHE A 335 20.21 5.41 -23.29
CA PHE A 335 21.24 4.75 -22.47
C PHE A 335 21.21 3.22 -22.60
N ILE A 336 20.02 2.60 -22.54
CA ILE A 336 19.87 1.14 -22.62
C ILE A 336 20.34 0.62 -23.97
N GLU A 337 19.86 1.20 -25.07
CA GLU A 337 20.22 0.77 -26.42
C GLU A 337 21.72 0.93 -26.67
N MET A 338 22.31 2.03 -26.19
CA MET A 338 23.76 2.22 -26.29
C MET A 338 24.53 1.16 -25.49
N CYS A 339 24.11 0.84 -24.27
CA CYS A 339 24.76 -0.22 -23.50
C CYS A 339 24.67 -1.59 -24.20
N MET A 340 23.52 -1.92 -24.79
CA MET A 340 23.37 -3.16 -25.55
C MET A 340 24.32 -3.20 -26.76
N LYS A 341 24.47 -2.09 -27.48
CA LYS A 341 25.41 -1.98 -28.60
C LYS A 341 26.86 -2.11 -28.16
N LEU A 342 27.23 -1.45 -27.08
CA LEU A 342 28.58 -1.54 -26.53
C LEU A 342 28.92 -2.96 -26.04
N ILE A 343 27.94 -3.73 -25.53
CA ILE A 343 28.14 -5.15 -25.23
C ILE A 343 28.40 -5.96 -26.51
N GLU A 344 27.63 -5.75 -27.58
CA GLU A 344 27.83 -6.42 -28.88
C GLU A 344 29.23 -6.14 -29.46
N GLU A 345 29.75 -4.94 -29.22
CA GLU A 345 31.08 -4.49 -29.68
C GLU A 345 32.22 -4.84 -28.71
N GLY A 346 31.92 -5.41 -27.54
CA GLY A 346 32.91 -5.73 -26.49
C GLY A 346 33.47 -4.52 -25.74
N LEU A 347 32.85 -3.35 -25.88
CA LEU A 347 33.26 -2.06 -25.33
C LEU A 347 32.59 -1.79 -23.96
N THR A 348 32.90 -2.61 -22.97
CA THR A 348 32.17 -2.66 -21.68
C THR A 348 32.84 -1.88 -20.53
N SER A 349 33.54 -0.78 -20.81
CA SER A 349 34.14 0.09 -19.77
C SER A 349 33.36 1.39 -19.56
N ASN A 350 33.61 2.08 -18.43
CA ASN A 350 33.00 3.39 -18.20
C ASN A 350 33.53 4.43 -19.19
N GLN A 351 34.82 4.37 -19.53
CA GLN A 351 35.41 5.17 -20.59
C GLN A 351 34.71 4.95 -21.93
N ALA A 352 34.46 3.71 -22.34
CA ALA A 352 33.78 3.42 -23.61
C ALA A 352 32.36 3.99 -23.63
N LEU A 353 31.60 3.86 -22.53
CA LEU A 353 30.28 4.47 -22.41
C LEU A 353 30.34 6.00 -22.50
N ALA A 354 31.34 6.62 -21.86
CA ALA A 354 31.52 8.06 -21.90
C ALA A 354 31.85 8.56 -23.32
N GLU A 355 32.79 7.91 -23.99
CA GLU A 355 33.26 8.25 -25.33
C GLU A 355 32.15 8.09 -26.37
N ASN A 356 31.37 7.02 -26.31
CA ASN A 356 30.36 6.67 -27.32
C ASN A 356 28.98 7.30 -27.07
N LEU A 357 28.66 7.72 -25.84
CA LEU A 357 27.36 8.31 -25.51
C LEU A 357 27.44 9.75 -25.01
N MET A 358 28.30 10.02 -24.02
CA MET A 358 28.29 11.30 -23.32
C MET A 358 28.95 12.41 -24.13
N THR A 359 30.05 12.09 -24.81
CA THR A 359 30.88 13.08 -25.54
C THR A 359 30.97 12.86 -27.04
N ALA A 360 30.48 11.72 -27.56
CA ALA A 360 30.45 11.43 -29.00
C ALA A 360 29.75 12.54 -29.80
N ASP A 361 30.08 12.69 -31.07
CA ASP A 361 29.22 13.50 -31.94
C ASP A 361 27.87 12.78 -32.18
N LEU A 362 26.82 13.54 -32.46
CA LEU A 362 25.49 12.97 -32.66
C LEU A 362 25.45 11.97 -33.82
N LYS A 363 26.31 12.13 -34.84
CA LYS A 363 26.34 11.23 -36.00
C LYS A 363 26.83 9.84 -35.58
N LEU A 364 27.83 9.76 -34.72
CA LEU A 364 28.35 8.53 -34.15
C LEU A 364 27.31 7.88 -33.24
N VAL A 365 26.67 8.65 -32.35
CA VAL A 365 25.57 8.15 -31.51
C VAL A 365 24.46 7.54 -32.35
N HIS A 366 23.99 8.27 -33.38
CA HIS A 366 22.95 7.78 -34.28
C HIS A 366 23.41 6.53 -35.05
N LYS A 367 24.67 6.47 -35.47
CA LYS A 367 25.24 5.31 -36.16
C LYS A 367 25.20 4.04 -35.29
N HIS A 368 25.58 4.13 -34.00
CA HIS A 368 25.47 2.98 -33.09
C HIS A 368 24.02 2.54 -32.91
N LEU A 369 23.11 3.51 -32.83
CA LEU A 369 21.70 3.28 -32.49
C LEU A 369 20.79 3.07 -33.71
N ALA A 370 21.38 2.95 -34.90
CA ALA A 370 20.64 2.69 -36.12
C ALA A 370 19.89 1.36 -36.03
N ASN A 371 18.63 1.34 -36.46
CA ASN A 371 17.72 0.18 -36.36
C ASN A 371 17.37 -0.26 -34.92
N THR A 372 17.54 0.62 -33.94
CA THR A 372 17.03 0.41 -32.57
C THR A 372 15.77 1.24 -32.32
N ILE A 373 15.11 1.05 -31.18
CA ILE A 373 14.01 1.95 -30.77
C ILE A 373 14.48 3.39 -30.49
N ALA A 374 15.78 3.61 -30.31
CA ALA A 374 16.39 4.93 -30.13
C ALA A 374 16.75 5.61 -31.47
N ASP A 375 16.56 4.94 -32.61
CA ASP A 375 16.87 5.48 -33.94
C ASP A 375 16.13 6.81 -34.21
N PRO A 376 14.78 6.92 -34.02
CA PRO A 376 14.06 8.14 -34.38
C PRO A 376 14.41 9.33 -33.48
N ILE A 377 14.78 9.07 -32.23
CA ILE A 377 15.14 10.12 -31.26
C ILE A 377 16.58 10.60 -31.39
N THR A 378 17.39 9.93 -32.22
CA THR A 378 18.78 10.29 -32.51
C THR A 378 19.01 10.72 -33.97
N ALA A 379 17.97 10.67 -34.80
CA ALA A 379 18.03 11.06 -36.20
C ALA A 379 18.58 12.49 -36.40
N PRO A 380 19.37 12.75 -37.46
CA PRO A 380 19.94 14.08 -37.73
C PRO A 380 18.89 15.19 -37.82
N GLU A 381 17.69 14.89 -38.32
CA GLU A 381 16.55 15.80 -38.41
C GLU A 381 16.05 16.23 -37.01
N ALA A 382 16.28 15.40 -36.00
CA ALA A 382 15.87 15.61 -34.61
C ALA A 382 17.04 16.06 -33.71
N ALA A 383 18.13 16.62 -34.27
CA ALA A 383 19.36 16.87 -33.53
C ALA A 383 19.20 17.66 -32.22
N LYS A 384 18.39 18.73 -32.20
CA LYS A 384 18.14 19.50 -30.97
C LYS A 384 17.45 18.67 -29.88
N MET A 385 16.55 17.79 -30.28
CA MET A 385 15.85 16.89 -29.36
C MET A 385 16.83 15.84 -28.81
N ALA A 386 17.64 15.23 -29.68
CA ALA A 386 18.65 14.24 -29.29
C ALA A 386 19.66 14.82 -28.29
N GLU A 387 20.15 16.05 -28.54
CA GLU A 387 21.04 16.76 -27.61
C GLU A 387 20.38 17.04 -26.26
N SER A 388 19.09 17.39 -26.26
CA SER A 388 18.33 17.62 -25.02
C SER A 388 18.14 16.33 -24.22
N ILE A 389 17.82 15.22 -24.89
CA ILE A 389 17.71 13.89 -24.28
C ILE A 389 19.06 13.46 -23.69
N ARG A 390 20.16 13.65 -24.44
CA ARG A 390 21.51 13.38 -23.95
C ARG A 390 21.89 14.26 -22.77
N ALA A 391 21.50 15.53 -22.75
CA ALA A 391 21.76 16.41 -21.61
C ALA A 391 21.08 15.90 -20.33
N VAL A 392 19.85 15.36 -20.44
CA VAL A 392 19.17 14.69 -19.32
C VAL A 392 19.94 13.47 -18.83
N PHE A 393 20.45 12.63 -19.75
CA PHE A 393 21.32 11.51 -19.40
C PHE A 393 22.60 11.99 -18.69
N ASN A 394 23.35 12.91 -19.30
CA ASN A 394 24.62 13.41 -18.76
C ASN A 394 24.45 14.04 -17.37
N THR A 395 23.38 14.81 -17.15
CA THR A 395 23.08 15.43 -15.84
C THR A 395 23.02 14.38 -14.72
N ASN A 396 22.46 13.21 -15.01
CA ASN A 396 22.26 12.15 -14.02
C ASN A 396 23.40 11.12 -13.97
N ALA A 397 24.08 10.87 -15.09
CA ALA A 397 25.02 9.76 -15.25
C ALA A 397 26.49 10.18 -15.36
N HIS A 398 26.82 11.48 -15.43
CA HIS A 398 28.20 11.95 -15.59
C HIS A 398 29.17 11.42 -14.52
N VAL A 399 28.67 11.10 -13.32
CA VAL A 399 29.44 10.48 -12.23
C VAL A 399 30.13 9.17 -12.64
N LEU A 400 29.60 8.43 -13.62
CA LEU A 400 30.21 7.19 -14.12
C LEU A 400 31.62 7.40 -14.68
N ARG A 401 31.93 8.62 -15.16
CA ARG A 401 33.24 8.99 -15.71
C ARG A 401 34.35 9.11 -14.67
N PHE A 402 33.98 9.19 -13.39
CA PHE A 402 34.91 9.38 -12.28
C PHE A 402 35.20 8.07 -11.54
N LEU A 403 34.59 6.97 -11.98
CA LEU A 403 34.90 5.65 -11.45
C LEU A 403 36.25 5.18 -11.99
N PRO A 404 37.04 4.46 -11.18
CA PRO A 404 38.28 3.87 -11.64
C PRO A 404 37.97 2.81 -12.71
N ASP A 405 38.70 2.88 -13.83
CA ASP A 405 38.67 1.85 -14.87
C ASP A 405 39.78 0.80 -14.65
N ASP A 406 40.79 1.11 -13.84
CA ASP A 406 41.93 0.26 -13.50
C ASP A 406 41.73 -0.51 -12.19
N GLY A 407 42.27 -1.72 -12.13
CA GLY A 407 42.21 -2.60 -10.94
C GLY A 407 41.28 -3.81 -11.08
N GLU A 408 40.95 -4.42 -9.95
CA GLU A 408 40.06 -5.59 -9.91
C GLU A 408 38.62 -5.17 -10.24
N GLN A 409 38.05 -5.84 -11.24
CA GLN A 409 36.66 -5.62 -11.64
C GLN A 409 35.70 -6.12 -10.57
N TYR A 410 34.81 -5.25 -10.13
CA TYR A 410 33.86 -5.51 -9.05
C TYR A 410 32.43 -5.64 -9.58
N SER A 411 31.67 -6.57 -9.01
CA SER A 411 30.24 -6.75 -9.27
C SER A 411 29.48 -6.80 -7.96
N ILE A 412 28.51 -5.90 -7.81
CA ILE A 412 27.64 -5.82 -6.63
C ILE A 412 26.72 -7.04 -6.59
N LYS A 413 26.20 -7.45 -7.76
CA LYS A 413 25.37 -8.66 -7.94
C LYS A 413 26.13 -9.91 -7.56
N ALA A 414 27.37 -10.07 -8.01
CA ALA A 414 28.22 -11.17 -7.62
C ALA A 414 28.47 -11.16 -6.11
N TRP A 415 28.85 -10.01 -5.53
CA TRP A 415 29.03 -9.90 -4.09
C TRP A 415 27.76 -10.28 -3.31
N MET A 416 26.59 -9.81 -3.74
CA MET A 416 25.30 -10.11 -3.09
C MET A 416 24.91 -11.58 -3.17
N THR A 417 25.15 -12.23 -4.30
CA THR A 417 24.62 -13.57 -4.60
C THR A 417 25.61 -14.71 -4.31
N ALA A 418 26.91 -14.43 -4.37
CA ALA A 418 27.97 -15.40 -4.08
C ALA A 418 28.24 -15.53 -2.58
N GLU A 419 29.07 -16.53 -2.25
CA GLU A 419 29.64 -16.67 -0.91
C GLU A 419 30.61 -15.52 -0.64
N LYS A 420 30.45 -14.89 0.51
CA LYS A 420 31.26 -13.75 0.94
C LYS A 420 32.23 -14.17 2.03
N LYS A 421 33.31 -13.42 2.19
CA LYS A 421 34.16 -13.57 3.37
C LYS A 421 33.32 -13.43 4.65
N PRO A 422 33.50 -14.30 5.65
CA PRO A 422 32.76 -14.26 6.90
C PRO A 422 32.86 -12.87 7.52
N GLY A 423 31.71 -12.25 7.70
CA GLY A 423 31.68 -10.91 8.23
C GLY A 423 32.10 -9.81 7.26
N SER A 424 31.73 -9.84 5.98
CA SER A 424 32.02 -8.76 5.03
C SER A 424 30.94 -7.65 5.01
N ILE A 425 31.38 -6.40 4.89
CA ILE A 425 30.52 -5.22 4.69
C ILE A 425 30.80 -4.64 3.29
N LEU A 426 29.72 -4.36 2.56
CA LEU A 426 29.76 -3.47 1.41
C LEU A 426 29.39 -2.06 1.87
N PHE A 427 30.37 -1.17 1.95
CA PHE A 427 30.16 0.23 2.30
C PHE A 427 29.87 1.04 1.03
N ILE A 428 28.67 1.60 0.93
CA ILE A 428 28.31 2.60 -0.08
C ILE A 428 28.46 3.95 0.58
N THR A 429 29.46 4.73 0.18
CA THR A 429 29.86 5.93 0.93
C THR A 429 29.91 7.16 0.03
N SER A 430 29.70 8.31 0.63
CA SER A 430 29.89 9.62 0.01
C SER A 430 30.18 10.62 1.12
N ASN A 431 30.77 11.76 0.78
CA ASN A 431 30.80 12.92 1.66
C ASN A 431 29.61 13.85 1.32
N TYR A 432 29.38 14.88 2.15
CA TYR A 432 28.30 15.84 1.94
C TYR A 432 28.49 16.75 0.72
N THR A 433 29.73 17.04 0.33
CA THR A 433 30.04 17.91 -0.82
C THR A 433 29.77 17.22 -2.16
N ASP A 434 30.02 15.91 -2.22
CA ASP A 434 29.93 15.13 -3.45
C ASP A 434 28.58 14.42 -3.55
N LEU A 435 27.74 14.50 -2.50
CA LEU A 435 26.45 13.82 -2.45
C LEU A 435 25.53 14.24 -3.60
N GLU A 436 25.52 15.52 -3.97
CA GLU A 436 24.69 16.02 -5.08
C GLU A 436 25.10 15.37 -6.41
N MET A 437 26.40 15.22 -6.63
CA MET A 437 26.99 14.58 -7.80
C MET A 437 26.77 13.06 -7.80
N ASN A 438 26.93 12.41 -6.63
CA ASN A 438 26.92 10.96 -6.52
C ASN A 438 25.54 10.35 -6.28
N ARG A 439 24.51 11.16 -5.99
CA ARG A 439 23.18 10.68 -5.53
C ARG A 439 22.58 9.57 -6.40
N THR A 440 22.63 9.75 -7.72
CA THR A 440 22.08 8.79 -8.69
C THR A 440 22.88 7.49 -8.72
N LEU A 441 24.21 7.55 -8.62
CA LEU A 441 25.08 6.38 -8.52
C LEU A 441 24.88 5.61 -7.21
N LEU A 442 24.78 6.32 -6.08
CA LEU A 442 24.48 5.71 -4.79
C LEU A 442 23.12 5.00 -4.81
N THR A 443 22.14 5.59 -5.49
CA THR A 443 20.82 4.99 -5.72
C THR A 443 20.94 3.75 -6.60
N LEU A 444 21.71 3.82 -7.69
CA LEU A 444 21.98 2.69 -8.58
C LEU A 444 22.62 1.52 -7.85
N TRP A 445 23.71 1.74 -7.11
CA TRP A 445 24.39 0.69 -6.35
C TRP A 445 23.49 0.05 -5.29
N SER A 446 22.69 0.87 -4.59
CA SER A 446 21.71 0.36 -3.62
C SER A 446 20.64 -0.49 -4.31
N ASN A 447 20.14 -0.04 -5.47
CA ASN A 447 19.13 -0.75 -6.24
C ASN A 447 19.68 -2.09 -6.77
N LEU A 448 20.91 -2.11 -7.27
CA LEU A 448 21.59 -3.34 -7.70
C LEU A 448 21.71 -4.34 -6.55
N ALA A 449 22.08 -3.87 -5.35
CA ALA A 449 22.17 -4.73 -4.18
C ALA A 449 20.80 -5.34 -3.80
N ILE A 450 19.76 -4.51 -3.72
CA ILE A 450 18.39 -4.94 -3.37
C ILE A 450 17.83 -5.90 -4.42
N HIS A 451 17.91 -5.56 -5.71
CA HIS A 451 17.41 -6.41 -6.79
C HIS A 451 18.14 -7.75 -6.81
N SER A 452 19.47 -7.75 -6.65
CA SER A 452 20.26 -8.98 -6.59
C SER A 452 19.81 -9.88 -5.45
N LEU A 453 19.56 -9.33 -4.26
CA LEU A 453 19.03 -10.08 -3.12
C LEU A 453 17.67 -10.72 -3.43
N MET A 454 16.80 -10.01 -4.15
CA MET A 454 15.45 -10.47 -4.52
C MET A 454 15.45 -11.58 -5.58
N THR A 455 16.54 -11.76 -6.33
CA THR A 455 16.68 -12.89 -7.29
C THR A 455 17.07 -14.20 -6.61
N MET A 456 17.53 -14.15 -5.36
CA MET A 456 17.96 -15.34 -4.62
C MET A 456 16.78 -16.20 -4.16
N ARG A 457 17.05 -17.47 -3.84
CA ARG A 457 16.00 -18.38 -3.31
C ARG A 457 15.39 -17.82 -2.02
N LYS A 458 14.06 -17.89 -1.92
CA LYS A 458 13.31 -17.46 -0.73
C LYS A 458 13.79 -18.21 0.51
N THR A 459 13.96 -17.50 1.62
CA THR A 459 14.37 -18.04 2.91
C THR A 459 13.77 -17.22 4.05
N ARG A 460 13.52 -17.85 5.19
CA ARG A 460 13.08 -17.20 6.43
C ARG A 460 14.26 -16.75 7.31
N SER A 461 15.49 -16.98 6.87
CA SER A 461 16.70 -16.52 7.55
C SER A 461 17.19 -15.23 6.91
N LEU A 462 17.66 -14.30 7.72
CA LEU A 462 18.30 -13.08 7.21
C LEU A 462 19.56 -13.46 6.41
N ARG A 463 19.69 -12.94 5.19
CA ARG A 463 20.85 -13.20 4.31
C ARG A 463 21.92 -12.14 4.49
N THR A 464 21.50 -10.87 4.38
CA THR A 464 22.34 -9.68 4.45
C THR A 464 21.51 -8.59 5.09
N TRP A 465 22.13 -7.78 5.95
CA TRP A 465 21.55 -6.56 6.51
C TRP A 465 21.53 -5.41 5.52
#